data_AF-A0A2N6AEL7-F1
#
_entry.id   AF-A0A2N6AEL7-F1
#
_cell.length_a   1.000
_cell.length_b   1.000
_cell.length_c   1.000
_cell.angle_alpha   90.00
_cell.angle_beta   90.00
_cell.angle_gamma   90.00
#
_symmetry.space_group_name_H-M   'P 1'
#
loop_
_entity.id
_entity.type
_entity.pdbx_description
1 polymer ?
#
loop_
_entity_poly.entity_id
_entity_poly.type
_entity_poly.pdbx_seq_one_letter_code
_entity_poly.pdbx_strand_id
1 'polypeptide(L)'
;MKYFPKKLSAFSLIEVSIALVVMGLIMGGALKGKQLLRTARLNHTVQQMQHLQSVIAEYHDAYQDYPGGQPLDQKKVWEDIYQYEGREVLKTDAPSAKVGGKIELVHDQEALPGYWLKLTREGDQGALTPSEARIFLSKNEEHSHDSGHVRVLNDGNNQCLNGNELDFKQKDRVCIVAVEVLV
;
A
#
# COMPACT_ATOMS: atom_id res chain seq x y z
N MET A 1 -70.71 -12.27 -15.63
CA MET A 1 -69.50 -11.58 -15.15
C MET A 1 -68.31 -12.20 -15.88
N LYS A 2 -67.76 -11.52 -16.90
CA LYS A 2 -66.66 -12.05 -17.74
C LYS A 2 -65.32 -11.53 -17.20
N TYR A 3 -64.48 -12.41 -16.68
CA TYR A 3 -63.10 -12.08 -16.32
C TYR A 3 -62.26 -12.01 -17.59
N PHE A 4 -61.79 -10.81 -17.96
CA PHE A 4 -60.77 -10.65 -18.99
C PHE A 4 -59.41 -10.99 -18.38
N PRO A 5 -58.69 -12.03 -18.85
CA PRO A 5 -57.34 -12.29 -18.39
C PRO A 5 -56.44 -11.12 -18.83
N LYS A 6 -55.74 -10.50 -17.89
CA LYS A 6 -54.65 -9.55 -18.20
C LYS A 6 -53.65 -10.28 -19.10
N LYS A 7 -53.47 -9.84 -20.34
CA LYS A 7 -52.32 -10.27 -21.15
C LYS A 7 -51.05 -9.86 -20.40
N LEU A 8 -50.35 -10.83 -19.80
CA LEU A 8 -48.97 -10.61 -19.40
C LEU A 8 -48.17 -10.40 -20.69
N SER A 9 -47.62 -9.21 -20.86
CA SER A 9 -46.62 -8.95 -21.90
C SER A 9 -45.41 -9.83 -21.59
N ALA A 10 -45.27 -10.95 -22.29
CA ALA A 10 -44.07 -11.76 -22.23
C ALA A 10 -42.91 -10.95 -22.82
N PHE A 11 -41.78 -10.88 -22.12
CA PHE A 11 -40.58 -10.17 -22.58
C PHE A 11 -40.12 -10.74 -23.93
N SER A 12 -39.73 -9.85 -24.84
CA SER A 12 -39.18 -10.27 -26.13
C SER A 12 -37.79 -10.88 -25.94
N LEU A 13 -37.50 -11.96 -26.66
CA LEU A 13 -36.19 -12.63 -26.60
C LEU A 13 -35.04 -11.67 -26.97
N ILE A 14 -35.31 -10.69 -27.84
CA ILE A 14 -34.33 -9.68 -28.24
C ILE A 14 -34.04 -8.65 -27.15
N GLU A 15 -35.01 -8.37 -26.28
CA GLU A 15 -34.88 -7.41 -25.20
C GLU A 15 -33.96 -7.98 -24.11
N VAL A 16 -34.16 -9.26 -23.80
CA VAL A 16 -33.32 -10.00 -22.85
C VAL A 16 -31.90 -10.21 -23.42
N SER A 17 -31.75 -10.48 -24.73
CA SER A 17 -30.43 -10.71 -25.31
C SER A 17 -29.54 -9.46 -25.30
N ILE A 18 -30.08 -8.28 -25.62
CA ILE A 18 -29.34 -7.01 -25.54
C ILE A 18 -28.98 -6.70 -24.09
N ALA A 19 -29.90 -6.93 -23.14
CA ALA A 19 -29.63 -6.72 -21.72
C ALA A 19 -28.45 -7.57 -21.23
N LEU A 20 -28.37 -8.85 -21.64
CA LEU A 20 -27.25 -9.74 -21.29
C LEU A 20 -25.91 -9.28 -21.90
N VAL A 21 -25.92 -8.77 -23.14
CA VAL A 21 -24.71 -8.22 -23.78
C VAL A 21 -24.21 -7.01 -23.00
N VAL A 22 -25.08 -6.06 -22.68
CA VAL A 22 -24.70 -4.85 -21.92
C VAL A 22 -24.17 -5.21 -20.53
N MET A 23 -24.83 -6.14 -19.82
CA MET A 23 -24.34 -6.63 -18.53
C MET A 23 -22.96 -7.32 -18.67
N GLY A 24 -22.75 -8.12 -19.71
CA GLY A 24 -21.47 -8.76 -20.00
C GLY A 24 -20.33 -7.76 -20.24
N LEU A 25 -20.59 -6.71 -21.02
CA LEU A 25 -19.61 -5.66 -21.30
C LEU A 25 -19.23 -4.87 -20.04
N ILE A 26 -20.22 -4.50 -19.21
CA ILE A 26 -19.97 -3.78 -17.95
C ILE A 26 -19.18 -4.65 -16.96
N MET A 27 -19.55 -5.92 -16.82
CA MET A 27 -18.87 -6.87 -15.94
C MET A 27 -17.39 -7.05 -16.34
N GLY A 28 -17.12 -7.15 -17.66
CA GLY A 28 -15.76 -7.21 -18.20
C GLY A 28 -14.94 -5.94 -17.90
N GLY A 29 -15.54 -4.76 -18.05
CA GLY A 29 -14.89 -3.48 -17.72
C GLY A 29 -14.59 -3.32 -16.23
N ALA A 30 -15.49 -3.75 -15.35
CA ALA A 30 -15.36 -3.60 -13.91
C ALA A 30 -14.16 -4.38 -13.32
N LEU A 31 -13.88 -5.58 -13.85
CA LEU A 31 -12.74 -6.40 -13.39
C LEU A 31 -11.40 -5.70 -13.67
N LYS A 32 -11.23 -5.15 -14.87
CA LYS A 32 -10.03 -4.39 -15.23
C LYS A 32 -9.92 -3.10 -14.42
N GLY A 33 -11.05 -2.44 -14.16
CA GLY A 33 -11.12 -1.24 -13.30
C GLY A 33 -10.58 -1.49 -11.89
N LYS A 34 -10.90 -2.64 -11.28
CA LYS A 34 -10.39 -3.00 -9.94
C LYS A 34 -8.86 -3.14 -9.92
N GLN A 35 -8.27 -3.72 -10.95
CA GLN A 35 -6.81 -3.87 -11.04
C GLN A 35 -6.13 -2.51 -11.19
N LEU A 36 -6.66 -1.62 -12.04
CA LEU A 36 -6.14 -0.26 -12.21
C LEU A 36 -6.19 0.54 -10.90
N LEU A 37 -7.30 0.46 -10.16
CA LEU A 37 -7.43 1.14 -8.88
C LEU A 37 -6.43 0.63 -7.84
N ARG A 38 -6.16 -0.68 -7.80
CA ARG A 38 -5.14 -1.26 -6.90
C ARG A 38 -3.75 -0.73 -7.24
N THR A 39 -3.37 -0.72 -8.52
CA THR A 39 -2.10 -0.15 -8.97
C THR A 39 -2.00 1.34 -8.67
N ALA A 40 -3.08 2.11 -8.84
CA ALA A 40 -3.09 3.53 -8.51
C ALA A 40 -2.85 3.80 -7.01
N ARG A 41 -3.49 3.01 -6.13
CA ARG A 41 -3.26 3.09 -4.68
C ARG A 41 -1.82 2.76 -4.32
N LEU A 42 -1.25 1.73 -4.96
CA LEU A 42 0.14 1.33 -4.74
C LEU A 42 1.12 2.42 -5.20
N ASN A 43 0.90 3.02 -6.38
CA ASN A 43 1.72 4.12 -6.86
C ASN A 43 1.67 5.33 -5.91
N HIS A 44 0.47 5.68 -5.42
CA HIS A 44 0.35 6.74 -4.42
C HIS A 44 1.12 6.40 -3.15
N THR A 45 1.11 5.15 -2.70
CA THR A 45 1.88 4.72 -1.52
C THR A 45 3.38 4.82 -1.76
N VAL A 46 3.88 4.41 -2.93
CA VAL A 46 5.29 4.60 -3.31
C VAL A 46 5.67 6.08 -3.26
N GLN A 47 4.89 6.94 -3.91
CA GLN A 47 5.13 8.40 -3.92
C GLN A 47 5.08 9.00 -2.51
N GLN A 48 4.17 8.53 -1.66
CA GLN A 48 4.07 8.97 -0.28
C GLN A 48 5.32 8.59 0.53
N MET A 49 5.86 7.38 0.34
CA MET A 49 7.10 6.97 1.01
C MET A 49 8.31 7.76 0.50
N GLN A 50 8.41 7.98 -0.81
CA GLN A 50 9.47 8.80 -1.42
C GLN A 50 9.44 10.25 -0.91
N HIS A 51 8.25 10.84 -0.79
CA HIS A 51 8.07 12.16 -0.19
C HIS A 51 8.52 12.19 1.28
N LEU A 52 8.18 11.16 2.06
CA LEU A 52 8.62 11.08 3.44
C LEU A 52 10.14 10.93 3.56
N GLN A 53 10.79 10.15 2.67
CA GLN A 53 12.26 10.06 2.64
C GLN A 53 12.90 11.42 2.41
N SER A 54 12.40 12.19 1.43
CA SER A 54 12.96 13.51 1.14
C SER A 54 12.76 14.48 2.30
N VAL A 55 11.57 14.48 2.92
CA VAL A 55 11.30 15.35 4.08
C VAL A 55 12.19 14.99 5.27
N ILE A 56 12.44 13.70 5.52
CA ILE A 56 13.31 13.27 6.61
C ILE A 56 14.77 13.64 6.33
N ALA A 57 15.24 13.48 5.09
CA ALA A 57 16.57 13.91 4.69
C ALA A 57 16.75 15.43 4.86
N GLU A 58 15.78 16.23 4.41
CA GLU A 58 15.79 17.69 4.60
C GLU A 58 15.76 18.09 6.07
N TYR A 59 14.97 17.38 6.89
CA TYR A 59 14.95 17.60 8.35
C TYR A 59 16.33 17.32 8.95
N HIS A 60 16.95 16.21 8.56
CA HIS A 60 18.28 15.88 9.05
C HIS A 60 19.34 16.90 8.60
N ASP A 61 19.28 17.39 7.37
CA ASP A 61 20.18 18.44 6.89
C ASP A 61 20.02 19.72 7.74
N ALA A 62 18.78 20.09 8.07
CA ALA A 62 18.47 21.29 8.84
C ALA A 62 18.87 21.19 10.32
N TYR A 63 18.61 20.05 10.96
CA TYR A 63 18.74 19.88 12.42
C TYR A 63 19.93 19.00 12.85
N GLN A 64 20.60 18.34 11.91
CA GLN A 64 21.68 17.38 12.15
C GLN A 64 21.27 16.24 13.11
N ASP A 65 19.97 15.92 13.12
CA ASP A 65 19.36 14.85 13.92
C ASP A 65 18.17 14.26 13.16
N TYR A 66 17.77 13.03 13.48
CA TYR A 66 16.60 12.40 12.90
C TYR A 66 15.32 12.79 13.65
N PRO A 67 14.16 12.89 12.98
CA PRO A 67 12.90 13.18 13.64
C PRO A 67 12.58 12.09 14.66
N GLY A 68 12.00 12.46 15.79
CA GLY A 68 11.73 11.55 16.91
C GLY A 68 12.88 11.36 17.89
N GLY A 69 14.10 11.83 17.56
CA GLY A 69 15.28 11.76 18.41
C GLY A 69 15.77 10.33 18.74
N GLN A 70 16.67 10.22 19.71
CA GLN A 70 17.22 8.95 20.19
C GLN A 70 16.96 8.79 21.70
N PRO A 71 16.25 7.73 22.15
CA PRO A 71 15.64 6.65 21.36
C PRO A 71 14.46 7.13 20.50
N LEU A 72 14.17 6.41 19.42
CA LEU A 72 13.16 6.78 18.44
C LEU A 72 11.74 6.71 19.03
N ASP A 73 11.10 7.86 19.25
CA ASP A 73 9.68 7.94 19.64
C ASP A 73 8.80 8.16 18.39
N GLN A 74 8.03 7.14 18.01
CA GLN A 74 7.15 7.18 16.84
C GLN A 74 6.19 8.38 16.83
N LYS A 75 5.63 8.76 17.99
CA LYS A 75 4.68 9.87 18.05
C LYS A 75 5.40 11.19 17.73
N LYS A 76 6.60 11.33 18.30
CA LYS A 76 7.43 12.51 18.09
C LYS A 76 7.98 12.59 16.66
N VAL A 77 8.32 11.45 16.03
CA VAL A 77 8.71 11.41 14.60
C VAL A 77 7.71 12.18 13.74
N TRP A 78 6.43 11.86 13.87
CA TRP A 78 5.39 12.46 13.02
C TRP A 78 5.08 13.91 13.42
N GLU A 79 5.17 14.25 14.69
CA GLU A 79 5.07 15.63 15.17
C GLU A 79 6.17 16.50 14.56
N ASP A 80 7.44 16.07 14.63
CA ASP A 80 8.60 16.77 14.08
C ASP A 80 8.47 16.95 12.55
N ILE A 81 8.08 15.89 11.83
CA ILE A 81 7.88 15.91 10.37
C ILE A 81 6.76 16.89 9.97
N TYR A 82 5.57 16.81 10.59
CA TYR A 82 4.45 17.67 10.22
C TYR A 82 4.71 19.13 10.56
N GLN A 83 5.37 19.38 11.69
CA GLN A 83 5.80 20.73 12.06
C GLN A 83 6.81 21.28 11.06
N TYR A 84 7.78 20.49 10.62
CA TYR A 84 8.75 20.88 9.60
C TYR A 84 8.10 21.20 8.25
N GLU A 85 7.12 20.42 7.82
CA GLU A 85 6.31 20.70 6.61
C GLU A 85 5.37 21.91 6.76
N GLY A 86 5.32 22.57 7.92
CA GLY A 86 4.43 23.71 8.18
C GLY A 86 2.94 23.33 8.22
N ARG A 87 2.62 22.06 8.49
CA ARG A 87 1.25 21.57 8.61
C ARG A 87 0.75 21.73 10.04
N GLU A 88 -0.55 21.99 10.18
CA GLU A 88 -1.19 22.02 11.50
C GLU A 88 -1.08 20.61 12.12
N VAL A 89 -0.51 20.52 13.32
CA VAL A 89 -0.29 19.27 14.06
C VAL A 89 -1.61 18.76 14.65
N LEU A 90 -2.55 18.41 13.77
CA LEU A 90 -3.84 17.81 14.14
C LEU A 90 -3.73 16.29 14.30
N LYS A 91 -2.64 15.68 13.84
CA LYS A 91 -2.36 14.25 13.92
C LYS A 91 -0.92 14.02 14.32
N THR A 92 -0.70 13.29 15.40
CA THR A 92 0.63 12.81 15.83
C THR A 92 0.87 11.36 15.43
N ASP A 93 -0.06 10.78 14.66
CA ASP A 93 0.00 9.38 14.24
C ASP A 93 0.67 9.25 12.88
N ALA A 94 1.33 8.10 12.70
CA ALA A 94 1.87 7.62 11.44
C ALA A 94 0.86 7.76 10.29
N PRO A 95 1.28 8.28 9.11
CA PRO A 95 0.41 8.42 7.97
C PRO A 95 -0.03 7.04 7.46
N SER A 96 -1.33 6.89 7.22
CA SER A 96 -1.87 5.66 6.65
C SER A 96 -1.71 5.65 5.13
N ALA A 97 -1.22 4.52 4.60
CA ALA A 97 -1.05 4.31 3.17
C ALA A 97 -2.38 3.96 2.47
N LYS A 98 -2.56 4.37 1.21
CA LYS A 98 -3.78 4.07 0.43
C LYS A 98 -4.00 2.57 0.15
N VAL A 99 -2.92 1.79 0.17
CA VAL A 99 -2.98 0.33 0.11
C VAL A 99 -3.47 -0.30 1.44
N GLY A 100 -3.50 0.47 2.53
CA GLY A 100 -3.74 0.03 3.90
C GLY A 100 -2.43 -0.08 4.67
N GLY A 101 -2.50 0.00 5.99
CA GLY A 101 -1.32 0.06 6.86
C GLY A 101 -0.90 1.49 7.21
N LYS A 102 0.13 1.58 8.05
CA LYS A 102 0.78 2.80 8.52
C LYS A 102 2.26 2.75 8.14
N ILE A 103 2.83 3.91 7.88
CA ILE A 103 4.26 4.06 7.64
C ILE A 103 4.89 4.48 8.95
N GLU A 104 5.89 3.75 9.42
CA GLU A 104 6.63 4.00 10.66
C GLU A 104 8.11 4.16 10.33
N LEU A 105 8.78 5.14 10.95
CA LEU A 105 10.24 5.24 10.85
C LEU A 105 10.83 4.23 11.83
N VAL A 106 11.76 3.39 11.43
CA VAL A 106 12.42 2.42 12.31
C VAL A 106 13.93 2.59 12.24
N HIS A 107 14.61 2.28 13.34
CA HIS A 107 16.06 2.37 13.45
C HIS A 107 16.63 1.04 13.94
N ASP A 108 17.61 0.50 13.23
CA ASP A 108 18.39 -0.70 13.59
C ASP A 108 17.54 -1.92 14.02
N GLN A 109 16.53 -2.28 13.21
CA GLN A 109 15.80 -3.54 13.38
C GLN A 109 16.54 -4.69 12.68
N GLU A 110 16.33 -5.96 13.12
CA GLU A 110 17.11 -7.15 12.68
C GLU A 110 17.54 -7.17 11.21
N ALA A 111 16.59 -6.93 10.29
CA ALA A 111 16.80 -6.99 8.85
C ALA A 111 16.93 -5.60 8.18
N LEU A 112 17.08 -4.53 8.97
CA LEU A 112 17.01 -3.12 8.57
C LEU A 112 18.03 -2.28 9.38
N PRO A 113 19.34 -2.38 9.08
CA PRO A 113 20.35 -1.53 9.70
C PRO A 113 20.24 -0.09 9.20
N GLY A 114 20.36 0.90 10.08
CA GLY A 114 20.14 2.32 9.77
C GLY A 114 18.70 2.76 9.96
N TYR A 115 18.29 3.80 9.24
CA TYR A 115 16.94 4.36 9.30
C TYR A 115 16.10 3.90 8.11
N TRP A 116 14.89 3.42 8.38
CA TRP A 116 14.00 2.86 7.37
C TRP A 116 12.57 3.31 7.57
N LEU A 117 11.86 3.60 6.49
CA LEU A 117 10.41 3.75 6.49
C LEU A 117 9.76 2.39 6.24
N LYS A 118 9.15 1.82 7.28
CA LYS A 118 8.49 0.52 7.27
C LYS A 118 6.99 0.70 7.05
N LEU A 119 6.41 -0.02 6.09
CA LEU A 119 4.97 -0.07 5.85
C LEU A 119 4.39 -1.37 6.42
N THR A 120 3.63 -1.26 7.50
CA THR A 120 2.98 -2.39 8.18
C THR A 120 1.53 -2.12 8.48
N ARG A 121 0.79 -3.19 8.78
CA ARG A 121 -0.49 -3.10 9.48
C ARG A 121 -0.26 -3.22 10.99
N GLU A 122 -1.33 -3.03 11.73
CA GLU A 122 -1.33 -3.16 13.19
C GLU A 122 -0.72 -4.51 13.63
N GLY A 123 0.20 -4.46 14.59
CA GLY A 123 0.91 -5.65 15.09
C GLY A 123 1.97 -6.20 14.14
N ASP A 124 2.64 -5.33 13.36
CA ASP A 124 3.69 -5.73 12.40
C ASP A 124 3.22 -6.73 11.34
N GLN A 125 1.94 -6.66 10.98
CA GLN A 125 1.35 -7.49 9.92
C GLN A 125 1.71 -6.97 8.53
N GLY A 126 1.73 -7.88 7.54
CA GLY A 126 1.97 -7.54 6.15
C GLY A 126 0.94 -6.56 5.58
N ALA A 127 1.43 -5.50 4.92
CA ALA A 127 0.56 -4.51 4.29
C ALA A 127 0.21 -4.86 2.83
N LEU A 128 1.13 -5.53 2.13
CA LEU A 128 1.03 -5.84 0.71
C LEU A 128 0.93 -7.35 0.47
N THR A 129 0.30 -7.71 -0.65
CA THR A 129 0.42 -9.07 -1.21
C THR A 129 1.78 -9.24 -1.92
N PRO A 130 2.27 -10.46 -2.13
CA PRO A 130 3.52 -10.70 -2.89
C PRO A 130 3.48 -10.09 -4.30
N SER A 131 2.33 -10.15 -4.96
CA SER A 131 2.13 -9.51 -6.28
C SER A 131 2.26 -7.98 -6.23
N GLU A 132 1.77 -7.36 -5.16
CA GLU A 132 1.89 -5.91 -4.94
C GLU A 132 3.33 -5.53 -4.56
N ALA A 133 4.01 -6.34 -3.73
CA ALA A 133 5.41 -6.12 -3.35
C ALA A 133 6.35 -6.14 -4.57
N ARG A 134 6.15 -7.06 -5.52
CA ARG A 134 6.91 -7.05 -6.78
C ARG A 134 6.74 -5.74 -7.56
N ILE A 135 5.52 -5.22 -7.63
CA ILE A 135 5.27 -3.94 -8.31
C ILE A 135 5.94 -2.81 -7.55
N PHE A 136 5.85 -2.81 -6.22
CA PHE A 136 6.48 -1.82 -5.36
C PHE A 136 8.00 -1.73 -5.60
N LEU A 137 8.68 -2.87 -5.68
CA LEU A 137 10.12 -2.92 -5.98
C LEU A 137 10.44 -2.37 -7.36
N SER A 138 9.72 -2.86 -8.39
CA SER A 138 9.92 -2.37 -9.76
C SER A 138 9.67 -0.87 -9.92
N LYS A 139 8.86 -0.28 -9.04
CA LYS A 139 8.59 1.17 -9.02
C LYS A 139 9.67 2.00 -8.34
N ASN A 140 10.50 1.37 -7.52
CA ASN A 140 11.67 1.99 -6.89
C ASN A 140 12.97 1.56 -7.57
N GLU A 141 12.90 1.05 -8.80
CA GLU A 141 14.06 0.56 -9.58
C GLU A 141 14.85 -0.57 -8.91
N GLU A 142 14.27 -1.17 -7.87
CA GLU A 142 14.87 -2.25 -7.11
C GLU A 142 14.47 -3.60 -7.73
N HIS A 143 15.45 -4.45 -7.95
CA HIS A 143 15.26 -5.76 -8.57
C HIS A 143 15.49 -6.92 -7.61
N SER A 144 16.05 -6.63 -6.42
CA SER A 144 16.20 -7.60 -5.34
C SER A 144 15.27 -7.31 -4.17
N HIS A 145 14.95 -8.33 -3.37
CA HIS A 145 14.11 -8.21 -2.18
C HIS A 145 14.92 -7.93 -0.90
N ASP A 146 16.22 -8.26 -0.92
CA ASP A 146 17.09 -8.29 0.26
C ASP A 146 18.29 -7.33 0.17
N SER A 147 18.50 -6.73 -1.00
CA SER A 147 19.65 -5.89 -1.33
C SER A 147 19.16 -4.61 -1.96
N GLY A 148 19.84 -3.52 -1.63
CA GLY A 148 19.49 -2.17 -2.05
C GLY A 148 18.64 -1.40 -1.04
N HIS A 149 18.00 -0.34 -1.54
CA HIS A 149 17.33 0.70 -0.73
C HIS A 149 15.88 0.34 -0.41
N VAL A 150 15.37 -0.74 -0.97
CA VAL A 150 14.02 -1.26 -0.66
C VAL A 150 14.14 -2.71 -0.28
N ARG A 151 13.50 -3.08 0.83
CA ARG A 151 13.46 -4.46 1.31
C ARG A 151 12.03 -4.94 1.46
N VAL A 152 11.83 -6.22 1.18
CA VAL A 152 10.58 -6.92 1.48
C VAL A 152 10.84 -7.91 2.60
N LEU A 153 9.98 -7.88 3.62
CA LEU A 153 10.10 -8.74 4.80
C LEU A 153 8.84 -9.59 4.96
N ASN A 154 9.01 -10.70 5.66
CA ASN A 154 7.89 -11.55 6.09
C ASN A 154 7.12 -10.88 7.23
N ASP A 155 5.81 -11.13 7.27
CA ASP A 155 5.00 -10.94 8.46
C ASP A 155 5.42 -11.99 9.51
N GLY A 156 5.41 -11.64 10.79
CA GLY A 156 5.74 -12.56 11.88
C GLY A 156 4.91 -13.86 11.88
N ASN A 157 3.72 -13.84 11.27
CA ASN A 157 2.84 -15.01 11.20
C ASN A 157 2.85 -15.73 9.84
N ASN A 158 3.25 -15.07 8.75
CA ASN A 158 3.09 -15.58 7.40
C ASN A 158 4.28 -15.24 6.50
N GLN A 159 4.60 -16.16 5.59
CA GLN A 159 5.69 -15.98 4.64
C GLN A 159 5.22 -15.21 3.40
N CYS A 160 5.80 -14.04 3.19
CA CYS A 160 5.78 -13.31 1.91
C CYS A 160 6.83 -13.86 0.94
N LEU A 161 7.98 -14.26 1.49
CA LEU A 161 9.13 -14.79 0.78
C LEU A 161 9.26 -16.29 1.01
N ASN A 162 9.55 -17.02 -0.05
CA ASN A 162 9.95 -18.43 0.01
C ASN A 162 11.42 -18.52 -0.41
N GLY A 163 12.32 -18.57 0.58
CA GLY A 163 13.75 -18.37 0.35
C GLY A 163 14.02 -16.92 -0.08
N ASN A 164 14.59 -16.75 -1.28
CA ASN A 164 14.96 -15.44 -1.84
C ASN A 164 13.94 -14.89 -2.86
N GLU A 165 12.82 -15.58 -3.09
CA GLU A 165 11.80 -15.18 -4.06
C GLU A 165 10.46 -14.87 -3.37
N LEU A 166 9.67 -13.97 -3.96
CA LEU A 166 8.30 -13.71 -3.54
C LEU A 166 7.40 -14.93 -3.78
N ASP A 167 6.66 -15.35 -2.76
CA ASP A 167 5.71 -16.44 -2.89
C ASP A 167 4.38 -15.97 -3.48
N PHE A 168 4.27 -15.95 -4.81
CA PHE A 168 3.03 -15.58 -5.51
C PHE A 168 1.86 -16.56 -5.31
N LYS A 169 2.06 -17.70 -4.64
CA LYS A 169 0.95 -18.59 -4.24
C LYS A 169 0.13 -17.95 -3.12
N GLN A 170 0.75 -17.12 -2.29
CA GLN A 170 0.09 -16.38 -1.24
C GLN A 170 -0.69 -15.20 -1.82
N LYS A 171 -1.99 -15.13 -1.49
CA LYS A 171 -2.91 -14.08 -1.95
C LYS A 171 -3.25 -13.07 -0.85
N ASP A 172 -2.90 -13.39 0.38
CA ASP A 172 -3.10 -12.52 1.53
C ASP A 172 -2.01 -11.45 1.62
N ARG A 173 -2.31 -10.42 2.42
CA ARG A 173 -1.38 -9.33 2.68
C ARG A 173 -0.42 -9.76 3.78
N VAL A 174 0.74 -10.22 3.38
CA VAL A 174 1.76 -10.83 4.26
C VAL A 174 3.14 -10.18 4.10
N CYS A 175 3.28 -9.26 3.14
CA CYS A 175 4.53 -8.59 2.83
C CYS A 175 4.59 -7.24 3.55
N ILE A 176 5.64 -7.08 4.33
CA ILE A 176 6.09 -5.79 4.85
C ILE A 176 7.08 -5.23 3.85
N VAL A 177 6.98 -3.94 3.54
CA VAL A 177 7.98 -3.26 2.70
C VAL A 177 8.64 -2.17 3.52
N ALA A 178 9.95 -2.05 3.37
CA ALA A 178 10.74 -1.03 4.02
C ALA A 178 11.57 -0.30 2.96
N VAL A 179 11.70 1.02 3.09
CA VAL A 179 12.53 1.84 2.23
C VAL A 179 13.56 2.56 3.08
N GLU A 180 14.82 2.47 2.71
CA GLU A 180 15.95 3.08 3.41
C GLU A 180 15.86 4.60 3.34
N VAL A 181 16.11 5.28 4.45
CA VAL A 181 16.26 6.72 4.47
C VAL A 181 17.74 7.02 4.32
N LEU A 182 18.14 7.41 3.10
CA LEU A 182 19.49 7.84 2.81
C LEU A 182 19.64 9.30 3.22
N VAL A 183 20.65 9.57 4.05
CA VAL A 183 21.04 10.91 4.46
C VAL A 183 22.54 11.06 4.41
#